data_AF-A0A0G3EHH3-F1
#
_entry.id   AF-A0A0G3EHH3-F1
#
_cell.length_a   1.000
_cell.length_b   1.000
_cell.length_c   1.000
_cell.angle_alpha   90.00
_cell.angle_beta   90.00
_cell.angle_gamma   90.00
#
_symmetry.space_group_name_H-M   'P 1'
#
loop_
_entity.id
_entity.type
_entity.pdbx_description
1 polymer ?
#
loop_
_entity_poly.entity_id
_entity_poly.type
_entity_poly.pdbx_seq_one_letter_code
_entity_poly.pdbx_strand_id
1 'polypeptide(L)'
;METKVLKPYKNTGKGILRRGLPLLLLAMLAATAYAHKPLMMIEDHENGTFTVTVGFSDGESGAGAPILLKSKTNGEVLWKGSLNAEGALQCPKMMEPYVVRFVDDEPGHSVERDGIVLKAGESAPELSALASPIIPAGAADAKFGETASESSDLILHPQWTLPLKAHFTEEIKRLLADKTVSVRNVLGMVRTTSLMQCLQYHAQSKMGALVAVAEEKVKAGKRVDFELPQAGLCPGALSGFLAMDFAIRELYGDEVPLMDDLRIECKGKMGGIWDAFELILGRRLSRERGVLGPSPKAMVFFAERLSDGKRIVFTYDDDTKARLQRFFEGKTNPGTLPKDEMSQIRQGLVKDLLGRHARKDYSYFMILNGGPEKPESL
;
A
#
# COMPACT_ATOMS: atom_id res chain seq x y z
N MET A 1 -49.89 49.90 39.24
CA MET A 1 -48.79 50.01 38.27
C MET A 1 -47.49 49.87 39.05
N GLU A 2 -46.92 48.66 39.09
CA GLU A 2 -45.59 48.43 39.66
C GLU A 2 -44.61 48.16 38.51
N THR A 3 -43.68 49.08 38.30
CA THR A 3 -42.60 48.94 37.32
C THR A 3 -41.45 48.16 37.94
N LYS A 4 -41.25 46.91 37.50
CA LYS A 4 -40.05 46.12 37.81
C LYS A 4 -38.84 46.71 37.10
N VAL A 5 -37.90 47.23 37.88
CA VAL A 5 -36.58 47.70 37.40
C VAL A 5 -35.69 46.48 37.14
N LEU A 6 -35.35 46.25 35.87
CA LEU A 6 -34.37 45.22 35.47
C LEU A 6 -32.95 45.68 35.82
N LYS A 7 -32.18 44.81 36.49
CA LYS A 7 -30.77 45.05 36.81
C LYS A 7 -29.87 44.89 35.57
N PRO A 8 -28.81 45.70 35.42
CA PRO A 8 -27.92 45.66 34.27
C PRO A 8 -27.06 44.39 34.24
N TYR A 9 -26.95 43.80 33.04
CA TYR A 9 -26.12 42.64 32.72
C TYR A 9 -24.62 43.03 32.77
N LYS A 10 -23.86 42.42 33.69
CA LYS A 10 -22.41 42.62 33.80
C LYS A 10 -21.69 41.82 32.71
N ASN A 11 -21.17 42.51 31.70
CA ASN A 11 -20.33 41.92 30.65
C ASN A 11 -18.92 41.59 31.20
N THR A 12 -18.63 40.31 31.41
CA THR A 12 -17.33 39.78 31.88
C THR A 12 -16.43 39.27 30.73
N GLY A 13 -16.56 39.85 29.54
CA GLY A 13 -15.89 39.43 28.30
C GLY A 13 -14.35 39.57 28.21
N LYS A 14 -13.60 39.59 29.33
CA LYS A 14 -12.12 39.68 29.33
C LYS A 14 -11.40 38.36 29.63
N GLY A 15 -12.12 37.27 29.90
CA GLY A 15 -11.52 35.99 30.29
C GLY A 15 -11.16 35.01 29.16
N ILE A 16 -11.83 35.12 28.00
CA ILE A 16 -11.74 34.09 26.94
C ILE A 16 -10.53 34.34 26.01
N LEU A 17 -10.21 35.60 25.73
CA LEU A 17 -9.15 35.95 24.77
C LEU A 17 -7.74 35.56 25.25
N ARG A 18 -7.51 35.52 26.57
CA ARG A 18 -6.19 35.26 27.16
C ARG A 18 -5.81 33.78 27.25
N ARG A 19 -6.79 32.88 27.11
CA ARG A 19 -6.58 31.40 27.14
C ARG A 19 -6.59 30.76 25.75
N GLY A 20 -7.20 31.40 24.75
CA GLY A 20 -7.25 30.87 23.38
C GLY A 20 -5.97 31.07 22.57
N LEU A 21 -5.22 32.16 22.82
CA LEU A 21 -4.01 32.50 22.07
C LEU A 21 -2.89 31.44 22.13
N PRO A 22 -2.52 30.86 23.30
CA PRO A 22 -1.50 29.80 23.32
C PRO A 22 -1.96 28.52 22.63
N LEU A 23 -3.27 28.20 22.66
CA LEU A 23 -3.82 27.03 21.97
C LEU A 23 -3.81 27.22 20.45
N LEU A 24 -4.10 28.43 19.97
CA LEU A 24 -4.02 28.79 18.55
C LEU A 24 -2.58 28.77 18.05
N LEU A 25 -1.62 29.29 18.83
CA LEU A 25 -0.19 29.22 18.49
C LEU A 25 0.31 27.77 18.45
N LEU A 26 -0.11 26.91 19.39
CA LEU A 26 0.25 25.50 19.38
C LEU A 26 -0.35 24.74 18.18
N ALA A 27 -1.58 25.07 17.78
CA ALA A 27 -2.21 24.52 16.58
C ALA A 27 -1.51 24.98 15.28
N MET A 28 -1.02 26.22 15.23
CA MET A 28 -0.24 26.73 14.09
C MET A 28 1.16 26.09 14.01
N LEU A 29 1.79 25.75 15.15
CA LEU A 29 3.07 25.01 15.17
C LEU A 29 2.93 23.55 14.68
N ALA A 30 1.78 22.92 14.90
CA ALA A 30 1.52 21.57 14.41
C ALA A 30 1.41 21.51 12.87
N ALA A 31 0.97 22.61 12.23
CA ALA A 31 0.88 22.69 10.76
C ALA A 31 2.25 22.81 10.08
N THR A 32 3.29 23.28 10.78
CA THR A 32 4.65 23.45 10.22
C THR A 32 5.54 22.19 10.31
N ALA A 33 5.00 21.07 10.82
CA ALA A 33 5.77 19.83 10.98
C ALA A 33 5.71 18.88 9.77
N TYR A 34 5.01 19.24 8.69
CA TYR A 34 4.92 18.48 7.45
C TYR A 34 6.12 18.71 6.51
N ALA A 35 7.34 18.68 7.03
CA ALA A 35 8.53 18.63 6.20
C ALA A 35 8.80 17.17 5.82
N HIS A 36 8.14 16.65 4.78
CA HIS A 36 8.61 15.39 4.20
C HIS A 36 9.99 15.64 3.58
N LYS A 37 10.96 14.79 3.92
CA LYS A 37 12.33 14.94 3.43
C LYS A 37 12.56 13.91 2.33
N PRO A 38 13.12 14.29 1.17
CA PRO A 38 13.52 13.32 0.18
C PRO A 38 14.66 12.45 0.74
N LEU A 39 14.55 11.15 0.51
CA LEU A 39 15.52 10.13 0.86
C LEU A 39 15.98 9.47 -0.43
N MET A 40 17.30 9.44 -0.65
CA MET A 40 17.91 8.84 -1.84
C MET A 40 18.82 7.68 -1.44
N MET A 41 18.68 6.57 -2.16
CA MET A 41 19.52 5.38 -2.11
C MET A 41 20.19 5.14 -3.45
N ILE A 42 21.43 4.64 -3.42
CA ILE A 42 22.24 4.30 -4.59
C ILE A 42 22.72 2.85 -4.39
N GLU A 43 22.42 1.98 -5.35
CA GLU A 43 22.80 0.56 -5.33
C GLU A 43 23.65 0.21 -6.56
N ASP A 44 24.85 -0.33 -6.34
CA ASP A 44 25.79 -0.71 -7.40
C ASP A 44 25.47 -2.10 -7.96
N HIS A 45 25.38 -2.23 -9.29
CA HIS A 45 25.18 -3.52 -9.98
C HIS A 45 26.48 -4.19 -10.44
N GLU A 46 27.64 -3.55 -10.22
CA GLU A 46 28.98 -4.02 -10.63
C GLU A 46 29.12 -4.29 -12.14
N ASN A 47 28.20 -3.76 -12.96
CA ASN A 47 28.14 -3.97 -14.41
C ASN A 47 28.21 -2.64 -15.20
N GLY A 48 28.78 -1.60 -14.60
CA GLY A 48 28.82 -0.25 -15.17
C GLY A 48 27.53 0.57 -14.99
N THR A 49 26.51 0.03 -14.32
CA THR A 49 25.31 0.77 -13.89
C THR A 49 25.14 0.75 -12.38
N PHE A 50 24.25 1.60 -11.89
CA PHE A 50 23.72 1.60 -10.54
C PHE A 50 22.24 1.96 -10.57
N THR A 51 21.47 1.60 -9.55
CA THR A 51 20.09 2.08 -9.38
C THR A 51 20.06 3.22 -8.38
N VAL A 52 19.33 4.27 -8.72
CA VAL A 52 18.93 5.33 -7.79
C VAL A 52 17.48 5.08 -7.39
N THR A 53 17.19 5.07 -6.09
CA THR A 53 15.82 5.03 -5.58
C THR A 53 15.58 6.26 -4.71
N VAL A 54 14.49 6.98 -4.96
CA VAL A 54 14.08 8.16 -4.19
C VAL A 54 12.64 8.00 -3.70
N GLY A 55 12.43 8.32 -2.43
CA GLY A 55 11.12 8.48 -1.81
C GLY A 55 11.16 9.55 -0.74
N PHE A 56 10.02 9.79 -0.09
CA PHE A 56 9.88 10.80 0.95
C PHE A 56 9.68 10.14 2.32
N SER A 57 10.03 10.86 3.39
CA SER A 57 9.97 10.33 4.77
C SER A 57 8.57 9.97 5.28
N ASP A 58 7.53 10.41 4.57
CA ASP A 58 6.12 10.08 4.82
C ASP A 58 5.63 8.87 4.01
N GLY A 59 6.49 8.28 3.17
CA GLY A 59 6.20 7.11 2.35
C GLY A 59 5.74 7.44 0.92
N GLU A 60 5.74 8.71 0.50
CA GLU A 60 5.50 9.07 -0.89
C GLU A 60 6.67 8.67 -1.80
N SER A 61 6.37 8.38 -3.07
CA SER A 61 7.35 8.00 -4.09
C SER A 61 7.91 9.23 -4.79
N GLY A 62 9.20 9.24 -5.14
CA GLY A 62 9.81 10.27 -5.99
C GLY A 62 9.47 10.14 -7.49
N ALA A 63 8.43 9.40 -7.85
CA ALA A 63 8.10 9.05 -9.24
C ALA A 63 8.00 10.29 -10.16
N GLY A 64 8.54 10.16 -11.38
CA GLY A 64 8.51 11.21 -12.40
C GLY A 64 9.55 12.33 -12.22
N ALA A 65 10.07 12.53 -11.00
CA ALA A 65 11.04 13.56 -10.73
C ALA A 65 12.41 13.28 -11.39
N PRO A 66 13.14 14.32 -11.80
CA PRO A 66 14.42 14.19 -12.48
C PRO A 66 15.58 13.82 -11.54
N ILE A 67 16.44 12.92 -12.02
CA ILE A 67 17.78 12.68 -11.49
C ILE A 67 18.80 13.32 -12.43
N LEU A 68 19.73 14.06 -11.86
CA LEU A 68 20.86 14.67 -12.55
C LEU A 68 22.17 14.09 -12.03
N LEU A 69 23.03 13.66 -12.94
CA LEU A 69 24.43 13.35 -12.62
C LEU A 69 25.27 14.55 -12.97
N LYS A 70 25.89 15.19 -11.97
CA LYS A 70 26.68 16.42 -12.18
C LYS A 70 28.15 16.19 -11.84
N SER A 71 29.04 16.62 -12.74
CA SER A 71 30.48 16.57 -12.51
C SER A 71 30.86 17.32 -11.24
N LYS A 72 31.68 16.71 -10.38
CA LYS A 72 32.28 17.43 -9.24
C LYS A 72 33.39 18.37 -9.69
N THR A 73 33.93 18.20 -10.90
CA THR A 73 35.06 18.97 -11.41
C THR A 73 34.62 20.35 -11.88
N ASN A 74 33.55 20.43 -12.66
CA ASN A 74 33.09 21.67 -13.29
C ASN A 74 31.59 22.00 -13.06
N GLY A 75 30.84 21.10 -12.40
CA GLY A 75 29.41 21.28 -12.13
C GLY A 75 28.49 20.99 -13.31
N GLU A 76 29.01 20.56 -14.47
CA GLU A 76 28.21 20.25 -15.66
C GLU A 76 27.34 19.01 -15.46
N VAL A 77 26.19 18.99 -16.14
CA VAL A 77 25.30 17.83 -16.14
C VAL A 77 25.83 16.80 -17.12
N LEU A 78 26.34 15.69 -16.60
CA LEU A 78 26.87 14.55 -17.37
C LEU A 78 25.74 13.67 -17.93
N TRP A 79 24.64 13.55 -17.18
CA TRP A 79 23.48 12.75 -17.57
C TRP A 79 22.22 13.17 -16.82
N LYS A 80 21.06 12.91 -17.42
CA LYS A 80 19.74 13.19 -16.85
C LYS A 80 18.77 12.06 -17.19
N GLY A 81 17.95 11.67 -16.21
CA GLY A 81 16.81 10.77 -16.41
C GLY A 81 15.68 11.08 -15.42
N SER A 82 14.57 10.34 -15.50
CA SER A 82 13.40 10.51 -14.64
C SER A 82 13.06 9.21 -13.92
N LEU A 83 12.70 9.30 -12.64
CA LEU A 83 12.32 8.15 -11.83
C LEU A 83 11.03 7.49 -12.37
N ASN A 84 10.97 6.17 -12.33
CA ASN A 84 9.79 5.39 -12.69
C ASN A 84 8.70 5.45 -11.60
N ALA A 85 7.61 4.69 -11.76
CA ALA A 85 6.48 4.70 -10.82
C ALA A 85 6.89 4.26 -9.39
N GLU A 86 7.89 3.40 -9.29
CA GLU A 86 8.46 2.91 -8.03
C GLU A 86 9.44 3.90 -7.39
N GLY A 87 9.68 5.06 -8.02
CA GLY A 87 10.66 6.02 -7.56
C GLY A 87 12.09 5.54 -7.79
N ALA A 88 12.34 4.70 -8.80
CA ALA A 88 13.64 4.12 -9.12
C ALA A 88 14.10 4.48 -10.55
N LEU A 89 15.42 4.52 -10.76
CA LEU A 89 16.04 4.80 -12.05
C LEU A 89 17.40 4.13 -12.16
N GLN A 90 17.59 3.32 -13.21
CA GLN A 90 18.91 2.79 -13.54
C GLN A 90 19.74 3.88 -14.22
N CYS A 91 20.94 4.11 -13.69
CA CYS A 91 21.85 5.17 -14.09
C CYS A 91 23.20 4.59 -14.56
N PRO A 92 23.86 5.21 -15.55
CA PRO A 92 25.21 4.84 -15.96
C PRO A 92 26.25 5.37 -14.98
N LYS A 93 27.29 4.58 -14.68
CA LYS A 93 28.47 5.08 -13.95
C LYS A 93 29.31 5.99 -14.85
N MET A 94 29.82 7.08 -14.29
CA MET A 94 30.71 8.01 -14.99
C MET A 94 32.18 7.71 -14.71
N MET A 95 33.05 8.05 -15.65
CA MET A 95 34.50 7.90 -15.48
C MET A 95 35.09 8.92 -14.50
N GLU A 96 34.52 10.12 -14.43
CA GLU A 96 34.96 11.16 -13.51
C GLU A 96 34.09 11.21 -12.24
N PRO A 97 34.58 11.76 -11.11
CA PRO A 97 33.77 11.97 -9.91
C PRO A 97 32.58 12.90 -10.15
N TYR A 98 31.41 12.51 -9.65
CA TYR A 98 30.15 13.22 -9.85
C TYR A 98 29.24 13.13 -8.62
N VAL A 99 28.19 13.94 -8.60
CA VAL A 99 27.09 13.86 -7.63
C VAL A 99 25.81 13.41 -8.33
N VAL A 100 25.05 12.54 -7.66
CA VAL A 100 23.67 12.21 -8.01
C VAL A 100 22.77 13.20 -7.29
N ARG A 101 22.00 13.97 -8.05
CA ARG A 101 21.10 15.00 -7.52
C ARG A 101 19.67 14.71 -7.92
N PHE A 102 18.81 14.62 -6.92
CA PHE A 102 17.37 14.67 -7.08
C PHE A 102 16.92 16.13 -6.99
N VAL A 103 16.07 16.54 -7.93
CA VAL A 103 15.47 17.88 -7.96
C VAL A 103 13.97 17.71 -8.03
N ASP A 104 13.28 18.16 -6.99
CA ASP A 104 11.84 18.35 -6.99
C ASP A 104 11.52 19.84 -7.20
N ASP A 105 10.32 20.13 -7.69
CA ASP A 105 9.86 21.48 -8.04
C ASP A 105 9.57 22.35 -6.80
N GLU A 106 9.58 21.75 -5.60
CA GLU A 106 9.36 22.45 -4.33
C GLU A 106 10.67 22.92 -3.65
N PRO A 107 10.73 24.19 -3.17
CA PRO A 107 11.90 24.73 -2.48
C PRO A 107 12.26 23.93 -1.21
N GLY A 108 13.43 23.28 -1.23
CA GLY A 108 13.94 22.49 -0.10
C GLY A 108 13.89 20.97 -0.31
N HIS A 109 13.31 20.49 -1.42
CA HIS A 109 13.21 19.07 -1.77
C HIS A 109 14.31 18.61 -2.74
N SER A 110 15.56 19.04 -2.52
CA SER A 110 16.71 18.49 -3.26
C SER A 110 17.62 17.70 -2.33
N VAL A 111 18.03 16.51 -2.76
CA VAL A 111 19.04 15.71 -2.07
C VAL A 111 20.16 15.37 -3.04
N GLU A 112 21.40 15.44 -2.54
CA GLU A 112 22.62 15.12 -3.27
C GLU A 112 23.35 13.97 -2.57
N ARG A 113 23.91 13.06 -3.37
CA ARG A 113 24.76 11.96 -2.92
C ARG A 113 25.96 11.81 -3.86
N ASP A 114 27.04 11.27 -3.33
CA ASP A 114 28.20 10.93 -4.14
C ASP A 114 27.86 9.81 -5.13
N GLY A 115 28.22 10.01 -6.40
CA GLY A 115 28.07 9.01 -7.44
C GLY A 115 29.12 7.92 -7.37
N ILE A 116 28.82 6.76 -7.98
CA ILE A 116 29.73 5.63 -8.07
C ILE A 116 30.54 5.74 -9.37
N VAL A 117 31.85 5.93 -9.24
CA VAL A 117 32.77 6.05 -10.38
C VAL A 117 32.99 4.67 -11.02
N LEU A 118 33.05 4.63 -12.34
CA LEU A 118 33.35 3.42 -13.11
C LEU A 118 34.75 2.90 -12.75
N LYS A 119 34.84 1.62 -12.36
CA LYS A 119 36.12 0.99 -12.00
C LYS A 119 36.84 0.42 -13.23
N ALA A 120 38.15 0.27 -13.13
CA ALA A 120 38.95 -0.36 -14.19
C ALA A 120 38.50 -1.82 -14.41
N GLY A 121 38.01 -2.13 -15.60
CA GLY A 121 37.45 -3.45 -15.97
C GLY A 121 35.94 -3.48 -16.14
N GLU A 122 35.22 -2.46 -15.67
CA GLU A 122 33.79 -2.28 -15.97
C GLU A 122 33.63 -1.56 -17.32
N SER A 123 32.67 -1.99 -18.14
CA SER A 123 32.36 -1.32 -19.41
C SER A 123 31.18 -0.37 -19.20
N ALA A 124 31.34 0.90 -19.59
CA ALA A 124 30.23 1.84 -19.56
C ALA A 124 29.15 1.39 -20.57
N PRO A 125 27.88 1.22 -20.14
CA PRO A 125 26.80 0.94 -21.08
C PRO A 125 26.54 2.14 -21.99
N GLU A 126 25.96 1.88 -23.16
CA GLU A 126 25.60 2.93 -24.10
C GLU A 126 24.53 3.85 -23.49
N LEU A 127 24.85 5.13 -23.30
CA LEU A 127 24.02 6.10 -22.56
C LEU A 127 22.59 6.26 -23.13
N SER A 128 22.43 6.02 -24.43
CA SER A 128 21.17 6.07 -25.16
C SER A 128 20.19 4.95 -24.77
N ALA A 129 20.70 3.82 -24.27
CA ALA A 129 19.87 2.66 -23.88
C ALA A 129 19.22 2.81 -22.49
N LEU A 130 19.68 3.77 -21.68
CA LEU A 130 19.23 3.96 -20.29
C LEU A 130 18.38 5.23 -20.08
N ALA A 131 18.24 6.07 -21.12
CA ALA A 131 17.43 7.27 -21.05
C ALA A 131 15.95 6.94 -21.33
N SER A 132 15.13 6.87 -20.29
CA SER A 132 13.67 6.90 -20.46
C SER A 132 13.26 8.25 -21.09
N PRO A 133 12.28 8.28 -22.01
CA PRO A 133 11.83 9.51 -22.62
C PRO A 133 11.32 10.49 -21.56
N ILE A 134 11.75 11.74 -21.67
CA ILE A 134 11.37 12.85 -20.78
C ILE A 134 9.85 13.02 -20.88
N ILE A 135 9.11 12.73 -19.81
CA ILE A 135 7.73 13.18 -19.65
C ILE A 135 7.81 14.59 -19.05
N PRO A 136 7.45 15.67 -19.77
CA PRO A 136 7.44 17.00 -19.19
C PRO A 136 6.33 17.08 -18.13
N ALA A 137 6.67 17.60 -16.95
CA ALA A 137 5.68 18.01 -15.96
C ALA A 137 4.81 19.12 -16.59
N GLY A 138 3.57 18.78 -16.97
CA GLY A 138 2.55 19.78 -17.36
C GLY A 138 1.78 19.58 -18.66
N ALA A 139 1.97 18.51 -19.44
CA ALA A 139 1.23 18.32 -20.70
C ALA A 139 0.12 17.26 -20.57
N ALA A 140 -1.00 17.63 -19.94
CA ALA A 140 -2.27 16.95 -20.16
C ALA A 140 -2.95 17.60 -21.37
N ASP A 141 -2.68 17.09 -22.59
CA ASP A 141 -3.67 17.00 -23.66
C ASP A 141 -3.13 16.27 -24.91
N ALA A 142 -3.91 15.26 -25.31
CA ALA A 142 -4.02 14.62 -26.63
C ALA A 142 -2.92 13.68 -27.20
N LYS A 143 -3.31 12.39 -27.17
CA LYS A 143 -3.12 11.27 -28.13
C LYS A 143 -1.72 10.66 -28.30
N PHE A 144 -1.55 9.49 -27.69
CA PHE A 144 -0.63 8.44 -28.15
C PHE A 144 -1.41 7.17 -28.53
N GLY A 145 -1.13 6.68 -29.73
CA GLY A 145 -1.60 5.39 -30.25
C GLY A 145 -0.64 4.26 -29.88
N GLU A 146 -1.24 3.12 -29.60
CA GLU A 146 -0.74 1.73 -29.54
C GLU A 146 0.78 1.46 -29.65
N THR A 147 1.37 1.01 -28.55
CA THR A 147 1.79 -0.39 -28.37
C THR A 147 1.62 -0.76 -26.90
N ALA A 148 0.74 -1.73 -26.62
CA ALA A 148 0.45 -2.22 -25.28
C ALA A 148 1.66 -3.00 -24.72
N SER A 149 2.30 -2.43 -23.72
CA SER A 149 3.18 -3.11 -22.76
C SER A 149 2.60 -2.83 -21.37
N GLU A 150 2.50 -3.88 -20.56
CA GLU A 150 1.80 -4.00 -19.29
C GLU A 150 2.30 -3.01 -18.20
N SER A 151 2.00 -1.71 -18.29
CA SER A 151 2.29 -0.75 -17.22
C SER A 151 1.00 -0.31 -16.50
N SER A 152 0.61 -1.05 -15.47
CA SER A 152 -0.45 -0.63 -14.55
C SER A 152 -0.06 -0.89 -13.09
N ASP A 153 1.09 -0.33 -12.68
CA ASP A 153 1.61 -0.43 -11.31
C ASP A 153 1.63 0.92 -10.59
N LEU A 154 0.47 1.59 -10.61
CA LEU A 154 0.14 2.62 -9.63
C LEU A 154 -0.30 1.95 -8.32
N ILE A 155 0.60 1.80 -7.35
CA ILE A 155 0.20 1.63 -5.96
C ILE A 155 -0.36 2.99 -5.50
N LEU A 156 -1.68 3.13 -5.53
CA LEU A 156 -2.39 4.40 -5.39
C LEU A 156 -2.23 5.09 -4.01
N HIS A 157 -2.27 6.42 -4.08
CA HIS A 157 -2.21 7.37 -2.97
C HIS A 157 -3.29 7.11 -1.89
N PRO A 158 -2.94 7.07 -0.59
CA PRO A 158 -3.87 6.80 0.52
C PRO A 158 -4.96 7.87 0.76
N GLN A 159 -5.01 8.94 -0.03
CA GLN A 159 -5.95 10.05 0.18
C GLN A 159 -7.38 9.77 -0.33
N TRP A 160 -7.58 8.72 -1.13
CA TRP A 160 -8.90 8.39 -1.67
C TRP A 160 -9.66 7.45 -0.72
N THR A 161 -10.22 8.00 0.34
CA THR A 161 -11.10 7.23 1.24
C THR A 161 -12.46 6.97 0.57
N LEU A 162 -12.68 5.72 0.15
CA LEU A 162 -13.98 5.33 -0.40
C LEU A 162 -15.05 5.31 0.70
N PRO A 163 -16.29 5.74 0.41
CA PRO A 163 -17.39 5.64 1.36
C PRO A 163 -17.62 4.19 1.78
N LEU A 164 -17.88 3.96 3.06
CA LEU A 164 -18.16 2.62 3.58
C LEU A 164 -19.60 2.21 3.25
N LYS A 165 -19.79 0.94 2.92
CA LYS A 165 -21.15 0.37 2.77
C LYS A 165 -21.91 0.39 4.09
N ALA A 166 -23.24 0.45 4.01
CA ALA A 166 -24.14 0.52 5.17
C ALA A 166 -23.97 -0.65 6.17
N HIS A 167 -23.41 -1.78 5.74
CA HIS A 167 -23.17 -2.93 6.60
C HIS A 167 -21.94 -2.80 7.54
N PHE A 168 -21.22 -1.68 7.52
CA PHE A 168 -20.25 -1.33 8.56
C PHE A 168 -20.97 -0.76 9.79
N THR A 169 -21.42 -1.64 10.68
CA THR A 169 -21.97 -1.22 11.98
C THR A 169 -20.90 -0.53 12.82
N GLU A 170 -21.29 0.30 13.79
CA GLU A 170 -20.35 0.96 14.72
C GLU A 170 -19.47 -0.04 15.47
N GLU A 171 -20.01 -1.21 15.80
CA GLU A 171 -19.26 -2.32 16.38
C GLU A 171 -18.14 -2.79 15.46
N ILE A 172 -18.42 -3.00 14.17
CA ILE A 172 -17.40 -3.41 13.19
C ILE A 172 -16.36 -2.30 13.01
N LYS A 173 -16.79 -1.03 12.91
CA LYS A 173 -15.85 0.10 12.82
C LYS A 173 -14.90 0.14 14.02
N ARG A 174 -15.42 -0.06 15.23
CA ARG A 174 -14.59 -0.15 16.45
C ARG A 174 -13.60 -1.31 16.39
N LEU A 175 -14.04 -2.47 15.93
CA LEU A 175 -13.16 -3.64 15.77
C LEU A 175 -12.04 -3.43 14.73
N LEU A 176 -12.27 -2.56 13.73
CA LEU A 176 -11.32 -2.23 12.67
C LEU A 176 -10.30 -1.15 13.05
N ALA A 177 -10.66 -0.23 13.95
CA ALA A 177 -9.91 1.01 14.21
C ALA A 177 -8.44 0.79 14.62
N ASP A 178 -8.16 -0.31 15.32
CA ASP A 178 -6.85 -0.57 15.93
C ASP A 178 -6.12 -1.78 15.31
N LYS A 179 -6.45 -2.12 14.06
CA LYS A 179 -5.93 -3.32 13.40
C LYS A 179 -4.90 -2.92 12.36
N THR A 180 -3.63 -3.04 12.72
CA THR A 180 -2.49 -2.66 11.89
C THR A 180 -1.46 -3.76 11.80
N VAL A 181 -0.86 -3.92 10.63
CA VAL A 181 0.35 -4.73 10.40
C VAL A 181 1.48 -3.80 10.00
N SER A 182 2.67 -4.00 10.59
CA SER A 182 3.85 -3.21 10.30
C SER A 182 4.92 -4.08 9.63
N VAL A 183 5.55 -3.52 8.61
CA VAL A 183 6.72 -4.09 7.93
C VAL A 183 7.73 -2.96 7.71
N ARG A 184 9.03 -3.27 7.64
CA ARG A 184 10.07 -2.27 7.37
C ARG A 184 10.72 -2.50 6.01
N ASN A 185 11.09 -1.44 5.30
CA ASN A 185 11.88 -1.59 4.08
C ASN A 185 13.39 -1.66 4.39
N VAL A 186 14.23 -1.80 3.37
CA VAL A 186 15.71 -1.87 3.48
C VAL A 186 16.33 -0.61 4.11
N LEU A 187 15.63 0.53 4.05
CA LEU A 187 16.04 1.79 4.69
C LEU A 187 15.64 1.85 6.18
N GLY A 188 14.97 0.81 6.68
CA GLY A 188 14.44 0.78 8.04
C GLY A 188 13.18 1.59 8.26
N MET A 189 12.58 2.17 7.21
CA MET A 189 11.30 2.88 7.31
C MET A 189 10.20 1.87 7.57
N VAL A 190 9.40 2.12 8.62
CA VAL A 190 8.29 1.26 9.00
C VAL A 190 7.03 1.72 8.27
N ARG A 191 6.47 0.84 7.45
CA ARG A 191 5.15 0.98 6.85
C ARG A 191 4.14 0.26 7.74
N THR A 192 3.20 1.01 8.28
CA THR A 192 2.07 0.47 9.04
C THR A 192 0.81 0.52 8.18
N THR A 193 0.24 -0.65 7.91
CA THR A 193 -0.97 -0.81 7.08
C THR A 193 -2.12 -1.25 7.96
N SER A 194 -3.22 -0.50 7.94
CA SER A 194 -4.45 -0.86 8.64
C SER A 194 -5.32 -1.80 7.81
N LEU A 195 -6.14 -2.61 8.48
CA LEU A 195 -7.14 -3.44 7.81
C LEU A 195 -8.14 -2.59 6.99
N MET A 196 -8.46 -1.38 7.45
CA MET A 196 -9.30 -0.45 6.69
C MET A 196 -8.67 -0.08 5.35
N GLN A 197 -7.37 0.22 5.33
CA GLN A 197 -6.63 0.49 4.09
C GLN A 197 -6.66 -0.73 3.15
N CYS A 198 -6.51 -1.96 3.67
CA CYS A 198 -6.65 -3.17 2.84
C CYS A 198 -8.05 -3.30 2.20
N LEU A 199 -9.11 -2.99 2.95
CA LEU A 199 -10.49 -3.01 2.44
C LEU A 199 -10.74 -1.94 1.38
N GLN A 200 -10.18 -0.74 1.56
CA GLN A 200 -10.26 0.34 0.60
C GLN A 200 -9.47 0.02 -0.68
N TYR A 201 -8.24 -0.44 -0.54
CA TYR A 201 -7.39 -0.85 -1.66
C TYR A 201 -8.03 -1.97 -2.49
N HIS A 202 -8.63 -2.98 -1.85
CA HIS A 202 -9.36 -4.04 -2.56
C HIS A 202 -10.62 -3.54 -3.31
N ALA A 203 -11.25 -2.48 -2.81
CA ALA A 203 -12.35 -1.84 -3.54
C ALA A 203 -11.84 -1.03 -4.74
N GLN A 204 -10.68 -0.39 -4.59
CA GLN A 204 -10.00 0.40 -5.64
C GLN A 204 -9.31 -0.45 -6.70
N SER A 205 -8.80 -1.65 -6.40
CA SER A 205 -8.16 -2.53 -7.38
C SER A 205 -9.10 -2.91 -8.55
N LYS A 206 -10.41 -2.73 -8.35
CA LYS A 206 -11.46 -2.92 -9.37
C LYS A 206 -11.75 -1.66 -10.18
N MET A 207 -11.21 -0.51 -9.79
CA MET A 207 -11.40 0.76 -10.49
C MET A 207 -10.68 0.80 -11.83
N GLY A 208 -9.52 0.14 -11.99
CA GLY A 208 -8.81 0.10 -13.28
C GLY A 208 -9.70 -0.42 -14.42
N ALA A 209 -10.44 -1.51 -14.17
CA ALA A 209 -11.40 -2.04 -15.13
C ALA A 209 -12.59 -1.09 -15.37
N LEU A 210 -13.07 -0.40 -14.34
CA LEU A 210 -14.16 0.57 -14.47
C LEU A 210 -13.75 1.80 -15.27
N VAL A 211 -12.53 2.31 -15.04
CA VAL A 211 -11.94 3.42 -15.79
C VAL A 211 -11.78 3.04 -17.26
N ALA A 212 -11.23 1.85 -17.56
CA ALA A 212 -11.12 1.38 -18.94
C ALA A 212 -12.48 1.32 -19.66
N VAL A 213 -13.51 0.75 -19.02
CA VAL A 213 -14.87 0.70 -19.58
C VAL A 213 -15.47 2.11 -19.77
N ALA A 214 -15.18 3.03 -18.85
CA ALA A 214 -15.64 4.40 -18.97
C ALA A 214 -14.96 5.15 -20.11
N GLU A 215 -13.65 4.98 -20.27
CA GLU A 215 -12.89 5.54 -21.39
C GLU A 215 -13.45 5.05 -22.73
N GLU A 216 -13.78 3.77 -22.86
CA GLU A 216 -14.43 3.23 -24.07
C GLU A 216 -15.80 3.87 -24.33
N LYS A 217 -16.62 4.06 -23.29
CA LYS A 217 -17.93 4.72 -23.42
C LYS A 217 -17.79 6.18 -23.82
N VAL A 218 -16.85 6.90 -23.22
CA VAL A 218 -16.55 8.30 -23.59
C VAL A 218 -16.07 8.38 -25.04
N LYS A 219 -15.19 7.48 -25.48
CA LYS A 219 -14.76 7.38 -26.89
C LYS A 219 -15.94 7.14 -27.83
N ALA A 220 -16.96 6.40 -27.39
CA ALA A 220 -18.20 6.18 -28.15
C ALA A 220 -19.22 7.35 -28.07
N GLY A 221 -18.84 8.50 -27.53
CA GLY A 221 -19.71 9.67 -27.36
C GLY A 221 -20.81 9.47 -26.32
N LYS A 222 -20.70 8.45 -25.45
CA LYS A 222 -21.68 8.18 -24.39
C LYS A 222 -21.29 8.91 -23.12
N ARG A 223 -22.28 9.49 -22.45
CA ARG A 223 -22.12 10.01 -21.09
C ARG A 223 -21.86 8.84 -20.13
N VAL A 224 -20.88 9.02 -19.25
CA VAL A 224 -20.60 8.10 -18.14
C VAL A 224 -20.88 8.83 -16.85
N ASP A 225 -21.91 8.41 -16.13
CA ASP A 225 -22.10 8.81 -14.75
C ASP A 225 -21.36 7.79 -13.87
N PHE A 226 -20.36 8.26 -13.11
CA PHE A 226 -19.56 7.42 -12.22
C PHE A 226 -20.10 7.49 -10.79
N GLU A 227 -20.55 6.34 -10.29
CA GLU A 227 -20.69 6.16 -8.85
C GLU A 227 -19.40 5.55 -8.30
N LEU A 228 -18.78 6.24 -7.33
CA LEU A 228 -17.61 5.72 -6.66
C LEU A 228 -17.97 4.41 -5.93
N PRO A 229 -17.18 3.33 -6.12
CA PRO A 229 -17.45 2.08 -5.44
C PRO A 229 -17.36 2.28 -3.92
N GLN A 230 -18.39 1.88 -3.19
CA GLN A 230 -18.31 1.86 -1.73
C GLN A 230 -17.41 0.70 -1.26
N ALA A 231 -16.49 0.99 -0.34
CA ALA A 231 -15.69 -0.03 0.31
C ALA A 231 -16.59 -0.95 1.14
N GLY A 232 -16.51 -2.25 0.87
CA GLY A 232 -17.29 -3.29 1.54
C GLY A 232 -16.40 -4.18 2.39
N LEU A 233 -16.95 -4.72 3.48
CA LEU A 233 -16.37 -5.89 4.17
C LEU A 233 -16.19 -7.06 3.19
N CYS A 234 -14.97 -7.24 2.70
CA CYS A 234 -14.59 -8.35 1.83
C CYS A 234 -13.89 -9.42 2.67
N PRO A 235 -14.47 -10.63 2.82
CA PRO A 235 -13.83 -11.70 3.56
C PRO A 235 -12.44 -12.06 3.03
N GLY A 236 -12.19 -11.95 1.72
CA GLY A 236 -10.86 -12.19 1.16
C GLY A 236 -9.80 -11.19 1.64
N ALA A 237 -10.13 -9.90 1.64
CA ALA A 237 -9.19 -8.86 2.12
C ALA A 237 -8.98 -8.95 3.64
N LEU A 238 -10.03 -9.26 4.39
CA LEU A 238 -9.91 -9.58 5.81
C LEU A 238 -9.00 -10.79 6.03
N SER A 239 -9.20 -11.87 5.27
CA SER A 239 -8.39 -13.08 5.37
C SER A 239 -6.92 -12.83 5.06
N GLY A 240 -6.61 -12.05 4.01
CA GLY A 240 -5.23 -11.70 3.67
C GLY A 240 -4.56 -10.89 4.78
N PHE A 241 -5.25 -9.90 5.33
CA PHE A 241 -4.73 -9.12 6.46
C PHE A 241 -4.46 -10.00 7.69
N LEU A 242 -5.43 -10.82 8.11
CA LEU A 242 -5.29 -11.69 9.28
C LEU A 242 -4.19 -12.75 9.08
N ALA A 243 -4.09 -13.32 7.87
CA ALA A 243 -3.04 -14.29 7.55
C ALA A 243 -1.65 -13.66 7.59
N MET A 244 -1.51 -12.43 7.10
CA MET A 244 -0.25 -11.68 7.18
C MET A 244 0.14 -11.41 8.63
N ASP A 245 -0.78 -10.89 9.45
CA ASP A 245 -0.53 -10.61 10.87
C ASP A 245 -0.13 -11.87 11.64
N PHE A 246 -0.86 -12.98 11.41
CA PHE A 246 -0.53 -14.28 12.00
C PHE A 246 0.86 -14.77 11.55
N ALA A 247 1.17 -14.68 10.25
CA ALA A 247 2.46 -15.11 9.72
C ALA A 247 3.62 -14.32 10.33
N ILE A 248 3.48 -13.00 10.46
CA ILE A 248 4.50 -12.15 11.07
C ILE A 248 4.71 -12.54 12.53
N ARG A 249 3.64 -12.70 13.30
CA ARG A 249 3.72 -13.12 14.70
C ARG A 249 4.44 -14.46 14.87
N GLU A 250 4.10 -15.45 14.06
CA GLU A 250 4.68 -16.80 14.19
C GLU A 250 6.14 -16.87 13.70
N LEU A 251 6.49 -16.11 12.66
CA LEU A 251 7.85 -16.10 12.11
C LEU A 251 8.79 -15.17 12.89
N TYR A 252 8.33 -13.99 13.30
CA TYR A 252 9.13 -12.89 13.83
C TYR A 252 8.81 -12.51 15.30
N GLY A 253 7.75 -13.05 15.90
CA GLY A 253 7.34 -12.67 17.26
C GLY A 253 6.89 -11.22 17.34
N ASP A 254 7.58 -10.41 18.14
CA ASP A 254 7.31 -8.97 18.31
C ASP A 254 8.15 -8.09 17.37
N GLU A 255 9.03 -8.66 16.55
CA GLU A 255 9.87 -7.92 15.62
C GLU A 255 9.10 -7.44 14.39
N VAL A 256 9.43 -6.24 13.89
CA VAL A 256 8.89 -5.72 12.62
C VAL A 256 9.75 -6.27 11.47
N PRO A 257 9.22 -7.16 10.61
CA PRO A 257 10.01 -7.84 9.60
C PRO A 257 10.42 -6.91 8.47
N LEU A 258 11.59 -7.19 7.88
CA LEU A 258 11.99 -6.60 6.61
C LEU A 258 11.06 -7.12 5.50
N MET A 259 10.49 -6.24 4.67
CA MET A 259 9.57 -6.60 3.59
C MET A 259 10.17 -7.67 2.65
N ASP A 260 11.47 -7.57 2.38
CA ASP A 260 12.19 -8.50 1.51
C ASP A 260 12.56 -9.81 2.18
N ASP A 261 12.45 -9.89 3.50
CA ASP A 261 12.72 -11.10 4.27
C ASP A 261 11.46 -11.96 4.48
N LEU A 262 10.27 -11.40 4.20
CA LEU A 262 9.00 -12.09 4.34
C LEU A 262 8.45 -12.51 2.97
N ARG A 263 8.27 -13.83 2.79
CA ARG A 263 7.50 -14.41 1.69
C ARG A 263 6.18 -14.94 2.21
N ILE A 264 5.08 -14.59 1.56
CA ILE A 264 3.75 -15.15 1.87
C ILE A 264 2.98 -15.46 0.60
N GLU A 265 2.31 -16.60 0.59
CA GLU A 265 1.52 -17.10 -0.53
C GLU A 265 0.22 -17.74 -0.03
N CYS A 266 -0.76 -17.83 -0.92
CA CYS A 266 -2.01 -18.53 -0.66
C CYS A 266 -2.37 -19.38 -1.89
N LYS A 267 -2.75 -20.64 -1.68
CA LYS A 267 -3.26 -21.50 -2.77
C LYS A 267 -4.58 -20.99 -3.38
N GLY A 268 -5.24 -20.02 -2.74
CA GLY A 268 -6.53 -19.48 -3.14
C GLY A 268 -6.48 -18.31 -4.11
N LYS A 269 -7.47 -18.27 -5.00
CA LYS A 269 -7.66 -17.18 -5.98
C LYS A 269 -8.49 -16.00 -5.48
N MET A 270 -8.56 -15.80 -4.18
CA MET A 270 -9.33 -14.67 -3.65
C MET A 270 -8.53 -13.40 -3.86
N GLY A 271 -8.88 -12.61 -4.87
CA GLY A 271 -8.18 -11.35 -5.18
C GLY A 271 -8.02 -10.43 -3.98
N GLY A 272 -8.98 -10.43 -3.03
CA GLY A 272 -8.84 -9.67 -1.78
C GLY A 272 -7.66 -10.10 -0.90
N ILE A 273 -7.32 -11.39 -0.85
CA ILE A 273 -6.12 -11.86 -0.11
C ILE A 273 -4.88 -11.23 -0.73
N TRP A 274 -4.73 -11.36 -2.04
CA TRP A 274 -3.58 -10.86 -2.77
C TRP A 274 -3.48 -9.34 -2.70
N ASP A 275 -4.59 -8.63 -2.85
CA ASP A 275 -4.62 -7.17 -2.72
C ASP A 275 -4.18 -6.72 -1.31
N ALA A 276 -4.53 -7.47 -0.26
CA ALA A 276 -4.04 -7.18 1.09
C ALA A 276 -2.54 -7.46 1.23
N PHE A 277 -2.02 -8.58 0.71
CA PHE A 277 -0.59 -8.90 0.74
C PHE A 277 0.24 -7.85 -0.01
N GLU A 278 -0.18 -7.50 -1.23
CA GLU A 278 0.49 -6.51 -2.07
C GLU A 278 0.52 -5.13 -1.41
N LEU A 279 -0.60 -4.72 -0.79
CA LEU A 279 -0.65 -3.44 -0.07
C LEU A 279 0.29 -3.44 1.14
N ILE A 280 0.31 -4.51 1.93
CA ILE A 280 1.14 -4.58 3.14
C ILE A 280 2.62 -4.59 2.76
N LEU A 281 3.02 -5.43 1.80
CA LEU A 281 4.41 -5.56 1.35
C LEU A 281 4.87 -4.43 0.44
N GLY A 282 3.95 -3.61 -0.07
CA GLY A 282 4.27 -2.50 -0.97
C GLY A 282 4.80 -2.94 -2.34
N ARG A 283 4.50 -4.17 -2.78
CA ARG A 283 4.94 -4.70 -4.08
C ARG A 283 3.90 -5.66 -4.65
N ARG A 284 3.88 -5.80 -5.97
CA ARG A 284 3.10 -6.86 -6.64
C ARG A 284 3.69 -8.22 -6.30
N LEU A 285 2.82 -9.18 -6.03
CA LEU A 285 3.21 -10.57 -5.85
C LEU A 285 2.88 -11.36 -7.09
N SER A 286 3.78 -12.28 -7.47
CA SER A 286 3.48 -13.25 -8.51
C SER A 286 2.32 -14.13 -8.06
N ARG A 287 1.21 -14.06 -8.81
CA ARG A 287 0.03 -14.89 -8.57
C ARG A 287 0.17 -16.13 -9.44
N GLU A 288 0.42 -17.30 -8.86
CA GLU A 288 0.35 -18.53 -9.64
C GLU A 288 -1.03 -18.63 -10.30
N ARG A 289 -1.04 -18.83 -11.63
CA ARG A 289 -2.28 -19.08 -12.38
C ARG A 289 -2.77 -20.50 -12.07
N GLY A 290 -3.31 -20.73 -10.87
CA GLY A 290 -3.97 -22.00 -10.51
C GLY A 290 -5.27 -22.22 -11.31
N VAL A 291 -6.10 -23.19 -10.95
CA VAL A 291 -7.48 -23.34 -11.51
C VAL A 291 -8.47 -22.55 -10.64
N LEU A 292 -9.39 -21.78 -11.26
CA LEU A 292 -10.39 -20.98 -10.53
C LEU A 292 -11.37 -21.91 -9.81
N GLY A 293 -11.51 -21.78 -8.48
CA GLY A 293 -12.54 -22.50 -7.73
C GLY A 293 -12.65 -22.03 -6.27
N PRO A 294 -13.87 -21.79 -5.73
CA PRO A 294 -14.10 -21.41 -4.34
C PRO A 294 -14.05 -22.62 -3.40
N SER A 295 -13.03 -23.47 -3.51
CA SER A 295 -12.88 -24.61 -2.60
C SER A 295 -12.29 -24.14 -1.27
N PRO A 296 -12.82 -24.57 -0.10
CA PRO A 296 -12.18 -24.37 1.20
C PRO A 296 -10.76 -24.95 1.28
N LYS A 297 -10.43 -25.94 0.42
CA LYS A 297 -9.06 -26.42 0.22
C LYS A 297 -8.10 -25.35 -0.30
N ALA A 298 -8.62 -24.20 -0.74
CA ALA A 298 -7.87 -23.08 -1.28
C ALA A 298 -7.49 -22.03 -0.21
N MET A 299 -7.73 -22.27 1.08
CA MET A 299 -7.31 -21.36 2.16
C MET A 299 -6.14 -21.93 2.97
N VAL A 300 -5.15 -22.40 2.25
CA VAL A 300 -3.85 -22.76 2.82
C VAL A 300 -2.88 -21.64 2.50
N PHE A 301 -2.25 -21.14 3.54
CA PHE A 301 -1.27 -20.08 3.51
C PHE A 301 0.12 -20.66 3.76
N PHE A 302 1.08 -20.14 3.02
CA PHE A 302 2.49 -20.47 3.15
C PHE A 302 3.20 -19.19 3.51
N ALA A 303 3.96 -19.20 4.59
CA ALA A 303 4.80 -18.07 4.95
C ALA A 303 6.21 -18.54 5.29
N GLU A 304 7.20 -17.77 4.87
CA GLU A 304 8.61 -18.05 5.06
C GLU A 304 9.36 -16.77 5.45
N ARG A 305 10.23 -16.91 6.44
CA ARG A 305 11.30 -15.97 6.75
C ARG A 305 12.54 -16.38 5.96
N LEU A 306 12.94 -15.57 4.98
CA LEU A 306 13.95 -15.95 4.00
C LEU A 306 15.37 -16.01 4.59
N SER A 307 15.67 -15.18 5.58
CA SER A 307 16.97 -15.06 6.25
C SER A 307 17.43 -16.34 6.94
N ASP A 308 16.50 -17.15 7.45
CA ASP A 308 16.81 -18.40 8.14
C ASP A 308 16.02 -19.61 7.61
N GLY A 309 15.18 -19.42 6.59
CA GLY A 309 14.36 -20.47 6.00
C GLY A 309 13.27 -21.00 6.93
N LYS A 310 12.93 -20.29 8.02
CA LYS A 310 11.83 -20.69 8.91
C LYS A 310 10.52 -20.58 8.13
N ARG A 311 9.76 -21.68 8.08
CA ARG A 311 8.53 -21.81 7.29
C ARG A 311 7.38 -22.24 8.16
N ILE A 312 6.20 -21.72 7.85
CA ILE A 312 4.93 -22.22 8.38
C ILE A 312 3.94 -22.42 7.24
N VAL A 313 3.17 -23.50 7.35
CA VAL A 313 1.99 -23.73 6.51
C VAL A 313 0.81 -23.73 7.44
N PHE A 314 -0.20 -22.90 7.17
CA PHE A 314 -1.35 -22.76 8.07
C PHE A 314 -2.63 -22.57 7.29
N THR A 315 -3.75 -22.87 7.94
CA THR A 315 -5.09 -22.77 7.36
C THR A 315 -6.09 -22.40 8.45
N TYR A 316 -7.31 -22.04 8.07
CA TYR A 316 -8.36 -21.77 9.05
C TYR A 316 -8.74 -23.01 9.87
N ASP A 317 -9.22 -22.82 11.09
CA ASP A 317 -9.88 -23.88 11.87
C ASP A 317 -11.13 -24.41 11.14
N ASP A 318 -11.63 -25.58 11.52
CA ASP A 318 -12.73 -26.23 10.83
C ASP A 318 -14.09 -25.49 10.92
N ASP A 319 -14.39 -24.83 12.04
CA ASP A 319 -15.59 -23.98 12.19
C ASP A 319 -15.48 -22.76 11.28
N THR A 320 -14.32 -22.09 11.27
CA THR A 320 -14.07 -20.94 10.40
C THR A 320 -14.14 -21.33 8.93
N LYS A 321 -13.55 -22.47 8.54
CA LYS A 321 -13.66 -23.02 7.18
C LYS A 321 -15.11 -23.28 6.80
N ALA A 322 -15.92 -23.90 7.67
CA ALA A 322 -17.33 -24.17 7.39
C ALA A 322 -18.14 -22.88 7.18
N ARG A 323 -17.90 -21.84 7.99
CA ARG A 323 -18.55 -20.52 7.83
C ARG A 323 -18.13 -19.83 6.54
N LEU A 324 -16.84 -19.87 6.19
CA LEU A 324 -16.32 -19.34 4.93
C LEU A 324 -16.93 -20.10 3.74
N GLN A 325 -16.98 -21.44 3.80
CA GLN A 325 -17.57 -22.27 2.77
C GLN A 325 -19.04 -21.87 2.52
N ARG A 326 -19.86 -21.81 3.57
CA ARG A 326 -21.26 -21.39 3.48
C ARG A 326 -21.38 -19.98 2.87
N PHE A 327 -20.47 -19.07 3.23
CA PHE A 327 -20.42 -17.74 2.62
C PHE A 327 -20.15 -17.79 1.10
N PHE A 328 -19.21 -18.61 0.64
CA PHE A 328 -18.88 -18.72 -0.78
C PHE A 328 -19.94 -19.49 -1.58
N GLU A 329 -20.59 -20.49 -0.99
CA GLU A 329 -21.71 -21.20 -1.60
C GLU A 329 -22.86 -20.24 -1.91
N GLY A 330 -23.24 -19.40 -0.95
CA GLY A 330 -24.26 -18.37 -1.16
C GLY A 330 -23.86 -17.30 -2.18
N LYS A 331 -22.57 -16.98 -2.29
CA LYS A 331 -22.06 -16.04 -3.30
C LYS A 331 -22.04 -16.65 -4.71
N THR A 332 -21.70 -17.93 -4.83
CA THR A 332 -21.53 -18.62 -6.11
C THR A 332 -22.89 -19.03 -6.70
N ASN A 333 -23.85 -19.37 -5.83
CA ASN A 333 -25.20 -19.77 -6.22
C ASN A 333 -26.24 -18.76 -5.70
N PRO A 334 -26.32 -17.55 -6.30
CA PRO A 334 -27.28 -16.54 -5.86
C PRO A 334 -28.71 -17.09 -5.97
N GLY A 335 -29.39 -17.24 -4.82
CA GLY A 335 -30.73 -17.82 -4.73
C GLY A 335 -30.83 -19.00 -3.76
N THR A 336 -29.70 -19.63 -3.39
CA THR A 336 -29.69 -20.69 -2.37
C THR A 336 -29.87 -20.15 -0.96
N LEU A 337 -29.52 -18.87 -0.73
CA LEU A 337 -29.67 -18.17 0.54
C LEU A 337 -30.52 -16.90 0.36
N PRO A 338 -31.46 -16.60 1.28
CA PRO A 338 -32.09 -15.30 1.39
C PRO A 338 -31.05 -14.16 1.45
N LYS A 339 -31.37 -13.01 0.85
CA LYS A 339 -30.45 -11.84 0.80
C LYS A 339 -29.99 -11.40 2.19
N ASP A 340 -30.92 -11.40 3.16
CA ASP A 340 -30.62 -11.01 4.53
C ASP A 340 -29.70 -12.02 5.23
N GLU A 341 -29.87 -13.31 4.94
CA GLU A 341 -29.02 -14.36 5.47
C GLU A 341 -27.57 -14.21 4.99
N MET A 342 -27.36 -13.85 3.72
CA MET A 342 -26.02 -13.62 3.19
C MET A 342 -25.32 -12.43 3.88
N SER A 343 -26.07 -11.37 4.20
CA SER A 343 -25.55 -10.24 4.97
C SER A 343 -25.21 -10.65 6.40
N GLN A 344 -26.07 -11.43 7.05
CA GLN A 344 -25.86 -11.94 8.41
C GLN A 344 -24.66 -12.87 8.51
N ILE A 345 -24.51 -13.83 7.58
CA ILE A 345 -23.35 -14.73 7.53
C ILE A 345 -22.06 -13.92 7.38
N ARG A 346 -22.05 -12.93 6.48
CA ARG A 346 -20.88 -12.06 6.28
C ARG A 346 -20.54 -11.30 7.55
N GLN A 347 -21.52 -10.65 8.18
CA GLN A 347 -21.29 -9.86 9.38
C GLN A 347 -20.87 -10.74 10.56
N GLY A 348 -21.52 -11.90 10.75
CA GLY A 348 -21.17 -12.86 11.79
C GLY A 348 -19.74 -13.36 11.66
N LEU A 349 -19.33 -13.77 10.44
CA LEU A 349 -17.97 -14.19 10.15
C LEU A 349 -16.95 -13.06 10.46
N VAL A 350 -17.21 -11.84 10.00
CA VAL A 350 -16.29 -10.71 10.21
C VAL A 350 -16.18 -10.35 11.69
N LYS A 351 -17.31 -10.25 12.41
CA LYS A 351 -17.33 -9.92 13.84
C LYS A 351 -16.61 -10.97 14.66
N ASP A 352 -16.82 -12.24 14.35
CA ASP A 352 -16.19 -13.35 15.03
C ASP A 352 -14.65 -13.34 14.85
N LEU A 353 -14.18 -13.25 13.60
CA LEU A 353 -12.74 -13.18 13.29
C LEU A 353 -12.07 -11.96 13.92
N LEU A 354 -12.68 -10.77 13.76
CA LEU A 354 -12.13 -9.55 14.34
C LEU A 354 -12.20 -9.54 15.87
N GLY A 355 -13.25 -10.12 16.45
CA GLY A 355 -13.40 -10.25 17.89
C GLY A 355 -12.35 -11.18 18.50
N ARG A 356 -12.10 -12.35 17.87
CA ARG A 356 -11.01 -13.26 18.25
C ARG A 356 -9.64 -12.57 18.11
N HIS A 357 -9.38 -11.95 16.96
CA HIS A 357 -8.15 -11.17 16.74
C HIS A 357 -7.95 -10.06 17.78
N ALA A 358 -8.97 -9.29 18.12
CA ALA A 358 -8.89 -8.23 19.12
C ALA A 358 -8.50 -8.74 20.53
N ARG A 359 -8.81 -10.01 20.84
CA ARG A 359 -8.40 -10.69 22.07
C ARG A 359 -7.03 -11.37 21.96
N LYS A 360 -6.32 -11.19 20.84
CA LYS A 360 -5.10 -11.93 20.47
C LYS A 360 -5.30 -13.45 20.46
N ASP A 361 -6.53 -13.88 20.19
CA ASP A 361 -6.90 -15.28 20.03
C ASP A 361 -6.79 -15.65 18.55
N TYR A 362 -5.70 -16.30 18.18
CA TYR A 362 -5.41 -16.74 16.81
C TYR A 362 -5.84 -18.20 16.56
N SER A 363 -6.68 -18.77 17.43
CA SER A 363 -7.20 -20.14 17.26
C SER A 363 -7.98 -20.35 15.97
N TYR A 364 -8.33 -19.26 15.27
CA TYR A 364 -8.88 -19.36 13.91
C TYR A 364 -7.88 -19.83 12.87
N PHE A 365 -6.59 -19.84 13.14
CA PHE A 365 -5.59 -20.49 12.31
C PHE A 365 -5.01 -21.73 13.00
N MET A 366 -4.73 -22.74 12.19
CA MET A 366 -4.07 -23.97 12.57
C MET A 366 -2.83 -24.16 11.69
N ILE A 367 -1.68 -24.40 12.32
CA ILE A 367 -0.43 -24.76 11.62
C ILE A 367 -0.54 -26.23 11.20
N LEU A 368 -0.34 -26.48 9.90
CA LEU A 368 -0.44 -27.82 9.29
C LEU A 368 0.87 -28.60 9.37
N ASN A 369 2.01 -27.93 9.25
CA ASN A 369 3.34 -28.56 9.35
C ASN A 369 4.27 -27.66 10.18
N GLY A 370 4.76 -28.19 11.30
CA GLY A 370 5.84 -27.60 12.11
C GLY A 370 7.18 -28.31 11.93
N GLY A 371 7.38 -29.05 10.83
CA GLY A 371 8.60 -29.79 10.54
C GLY A 371 9.33 -29.26 9.29
N PRO A 372 10.67 -29.33 9.22
CA PRO A 372 11.49 -28.77 8.14
C PRO A 372 11.39 -29.49 6.77
N GLU A 373 10.43 -30.40 6.57
CA GLU A 373 10.32 -31.17 5.34
C GLU A 373 9.62 -30.38 4.22
N LYS A 374 10.20 -30.42 3.02
CA LYS A 374 9.75 -29.69 1.83
C LYS A 374 8.29 -30.03 1.47
N PRO A 375 7.48 -29.05 1.06
CA PRO A 375 6.05 -29.20 0.77
C PRO A 375 5.72 -29.83 -0.60
N GLU A 376 6.58 -30.66 -1.18
CA GLU A 376 6.37 -31.19 -2.54
C GLU A 376 5.17 -32.16 -2.67
N SER A 377 4.48 -32.51 -1.57
CA SER A 377 3.39 -33.51 -1.55
C SER A 377 2.03 -33.05 -0.99
N LEU A 378 1.83 -31.76 -0.71
CA LEU A 378 0.55 -31.21 -0.17
C LEU A 378 -0.20 -30.32 -1.14
#